data_AF-A0A260ZKX8-F1
#
_entry.id   AF-A0A260ZKX8-F1
#
_cell.length_a   1.000
_cell.length_b   1.000
_cell.length_c   1.000
_cell.angle_alpha   90.00
_cell.angle_beta   90.00
_cell.angle_gamma   90.00
#
_symmetry.space_group_name_H-M   'P 1'
#
loop_
_entity.id
_entity.type
_entity.pdbx_description
1 polymer ?
#
loop_
_entity_poly.entity_id
_entity_poly.type
_entity_poly.pdbx_seq_one_letter_code
_entity_poly.pdbx_strand_id
1 'polypeptide(L)'
;MIINQGGTVLDSFPEKDSFNKGSHPYLHNHLGPIFILHDGKTDLTPFRKDPDRMFTLFTEQEFLVFMLKREIDINTCPKPIPVLVEGDD
;
A
#
# COMPACT_ATOMS: atom_id res chain seq x y z
N MET A 1 12.84 -8.83 -4.23
CA MET A 1 11.56 -9.52 -3.97
C MET A 1 10.37 -8.59 -4.23
N ILE A 2 10.30 -7.43 -3.58
CA ILE A 2 9.22 -6.42 -3.74
C ILE A 2 9.19 -5.81 -5.15
N ILE A 3 10.33 -5.38 -5.68
CA ILE A 3 10.45 -4.77 -7.03
C ILE A 3 9.97 -5.74 -8.13
N ASN A 4 10.32 -7.02 -8.02
CA ASN A 4 9.90 -8.05 -8.99
C ASN A 4 8.39 -8.33 -8.96
N GLN A 5 7.67 -7.79 -7.97
CA GLN A 5 6.22 -7.92 -7.80
C GLN A 5 5.51 -6.58 -8.03
N GLY A 6 6.20 -5.59 -8.62
CA GLY A 6 5.63 -4.29 -8.98
C GLY A 6 5.53 -3.29 -7.83
N GLY A 7 6.19 -3.56 -6.69
CA GLY A 7 6.26 -2.63 -5.55
C GLY A 7 7.55 -1.81 -5.54
N THR A 8 7.50 -0.64 -4.91
CA THR A 8 8.68 0.21 -4.66
C THR A 8 8.92 0.28 -3.16
N VAL A 9 10.19 0.17 -2.75
CA VAL A 9 10.61 0.43 -1.36
C VAL A 9 11.05 1.89 -1.29
N LEU A 10 10.52 2.63 -0.33
CA LEU A 10 10.89 4.02 -0.11
C LEU A 10 11.98 4.10 0.96
N ASP A 11 12.97 4.97 0.74
CA ASP A 11 14.06 5.21 1.68
C ASP A 11 13.62 6.05 2.90
N SER A 12 12.50 6.75 2.77
CA SER A 12 11.88 7.57 3.82
C SER A 12 10.37 7.34 3.88
N PHE A 13 9.75 7.77 4.99
CA PHE A 13 8.30 7.74 5.10
C PHE A 13 7.68 8.67 4.04
N PRO A 14 6.71 8.18 3.24
CA PRO A 14 6.07 8.99 2.22
C PRO A 14 5.25 10.12 2.83
N GLU A 15 5.26 11.27 2.16
CA GLU A 15 4.24 12.30 2.39
C GLU A 15 2.92 11.82 1.79
N LYS A 16 1.87 11.82 2.61
CA LYS A 16 0.56 11.31 2.19
C LYS A 16 -0.01 12.07 0.99
N ASP A 17 0.29 13.36 0.89
CA ASP A 17 -0.19 14.24 -0.18
C ASP A 17 0.44 13.93 -1.55
N SER A 18 1.50 13.11 -1.60
CA SER A 18 2.06 12.59 -2.85
C SER A 18 1.22 11.46 -3.47
N PHE A 19 0.15 11.03 -2.81
CA PHE A 19 -0.65 9.87 -3.21
C PHE A 19 -2.12 10.24 -3.40
N ASN A 20 -2.75 9.71 -4.46
CA ASN A 20 -4.17 9.95 -4.68
C ASN A 20 -5.02 9.13 -3.71
N LYS A 21 -5.99 9.80 -3.08
CA LYS A 21 -7.00 9.17 -2.23
C LYS A 21 -7.86 8.21 -3.06
N GLY A 22 -8.15 7.02 -2.50
CA GLY A 22 -8.92 5.98 -3.17
C GLY A 22 -8.17 5.24 -4.28
N SER A 23 -6.88 5.50 -4.47
CA SER A 23 -6.02 4.63 -5.27
C SER A 23 -5.80 3.29 -4.56
N HIS A 24 -5.64 2.22 -5.33
CA HIS A 24 -5.47 0.87 -4.82
C HIS A 24 -4.47 0.09 -5.68
N PRO A 25 -3.70 -0.85 -5.10
CA PRO A 25 -2.84 -1.74 -5.89
C PRO A 25 -3.68 -2.58 -6.86
N TYR A 26 -3.20 -2.73 -8.09
CA TYR A 26 -3.95 -3.42 -9.15
C TYR A 26 -4.30 -4.88 -8.79
N LEU A 27 -3.38 -5.61 -8.14
CA LEU A 27 -3.57 -7.02 -7.76
C LEU A 27 -4.16 -7.21 -6.35
N HIS A 28 -4.34 -6.13 -5.59
CA HIS A 28 -4.85 -6.18 -4.22
C HIS A 28 -5.81 -5.00 -3.98
N ASN A 29 -6.88 -4.96 -4.77
CA ASN A 29 -7.80 -3.83 -4.84
C ASN A 29 -8.54 -3.53 -3.51
N HIS A 30 -8.60 -4.49 -2.59
CA HIS A 30 -9.16 -4.31 -1.25
C HIS A 30 -8.20 -3.64 -0.24
N LEU A 31 -6.95 -3.37 -0.61
CA LEU A 31 -5.92 -2.83 0.27
C LEU A 31 -5.56 -1.38 -0.08
N GLY A 32 -5.09 -0.64 0.93
CA GLY A 32 -4.50 0.68 0.73
C GLY A 32 -3.16 0.59 -0.02
N PRO A 33 -2.79 1.60 -0.81
CA PRO A 33 -1.61 1.59 -1.68
C PRO A 33 -0.29 1.69 -0.92
N ILE A 34 -0.29 2.18 0.32
CA ILE A 34 0.93 2.37 1.13
C ILE A 34 1.03 1.25 2.14
N PHE A 35 2.04 0.39 2.00
CA PHE A 35 2.29 -0.73 2.91
C PHE A 35 3.31 -0.31 3.96
N ILE A 36 2.93 -0.33 5.23
CA ILE A 36 3.83 -0.09 6.35
C ILE A 36 4.19 -1.43 6.97
N LEU A 37 5.48 -1.78 6.87
CA LEU A 37 6.05 -2.94 7.54
C LEU A 37 6.56 -2.52 8.92
N HIS A 38 6.15 -3.22 9.97
CA HIS A 38 6.48 -2.85 11.35
C HIS A 38 6.84 -4.04 12.23
N ASP A 39 7.43 -3.76 13.40
CA ASP A 39 7.95 -4.74 14.34
C ASP A 39 6.91 -5.24 15.38
N GLY A 40 5.66 -4.83 15.23
CA GLY A 40 4.57 -5.10 16.19
C GLY A 40 4.60 -4.27 17.48
N LYS A 41 5.60 -3.40 17.70
CA LYS A 41 5.79 -2.65 18.95
C LYS A 41 5.49 -1.15 18.80
N THR A 42 5.70 -0.58 17.62
CA THR A 42 5.37 0.82 17.35
C THR A 42 3.86 1.06 17.38
N ASP A 43 3.41 2.14 18.02
CA ASP A 43 2.02 2.58 17.93
C ASP A 43 1.73 3.13 16.53
N LEU A 44 0.85 2.43 15.81
CA LEU A 44 0.41 2.78 14.46
C LEU A 44 -1.07 3.18 14.43
N THR A 45 -1.65 3.54 15.57
CA THR A 45 -3.04 4.00 15.68
C THR A 45 -3.40 5.10 14.67
N PRO A 46 -2.55 6.10 14.37
CA PRO A 46 -2.85 7.13 13.38
C PRO A 46 -3.10 6.54 11.98
N PHE A 47 -2.32 5.54 11.57
CA PHE A 47 -2.44 4.91 10.26
C PHE A 47 -3.66 3.98 10.18
N ARG A 48 -4.00 3.30 11.29
CA ARG A 48 -5.22 2.44 11.39
C ARG A 48 -6.50 3.25 11.30
N LYS A 49 -6.49 4.47 11.84
CA LYS A 49 -7.64 5.39 11.85
C LYS A 49 -7.63 6.35 10.67
N ASP A 50 -6.78 6.11 9.67
CA ASP A 50 -6.69 6.95 8.50
C ASP A 50 -8.05 7.03 7.79
N PRO A 51 -8.69 8.22 7.68
CA PRO A 51 -10.01 8.34 7.10
C PRO A 51 -10.02 8.00 5.60
N ASP A 52 -8.88 8.17 4.93
CA ASP A 52 -8.72 7.90 3.51
C ASP A 52 -8.37 6.43 3.22
N ARG A 53 -8.14 5.61 4.27
CA ARG A 53 -7.79 4.18 4.20
C ARG A 53 -6.60 3.88 3.27
N MET A 54 -5.59 4.74 3.28
CA MET A 54 -4.46 4.64 2.36
C MET A 54 -3.36 3.69 2.82
N PHE A 55 -3.38 3.30 4.10
CA PHE A 55 -2.34 2.48 4.71
C PHE A 55 -2.79 1.04 4.92
N THR A 56 -1.92 0.12 4.52
CA THR A 56 -1.99 -1.30 4.82
C THR A 56 -0.85 -1.64 5.78
N LEU A 57 -1.17 -2.19 6.95
CA LEU A 57 -0.17 -2.48 7.98
C LEU A 57 0.11 -3.97 8.01
N PHE A 58 1.40 -4.33 8.02
CA PHE A 58 1.84 -5.70 8.24
C PHE A 58 3.02 -5.74 9.20
N THR A 59 3.05 -6.74 10.06
CA THR A 59 4.32 -7.25 10.58
C THR A 59 5.10 -7.94 9.47
N GLU A 60 6.41 -8.11 9.63
CA GLU A 60 7.22 -8.85 8.66
C GLU A 60 6.65 -10.26 8.39
N GLN A 61 6.23 -10.97 9.45
CA GLN A 61 5.64 -12.30 9.32
C GLN A 61 4.33 -12.27 8.52
N GLU A 62 3.43 -11.31 8.80
CA GLU A 62 2.18 -11.18 8.05
C GLU A 62 2.44 -10.84 6.58
N PHE A 63 3.41 -9.97 6.30
CA PHE A 63 3.78 -9.63 4.93
C PHE A 63 4.32 -10.84 4.17
N LEU A 64 5.19 -11.64 4.78
CA LEU A 64 5.70 -12.88 4.17
C LEU A 64 4.56 -13.87 3.88
N VAL A 65 3.65 -14.08 4.83
CA VAL A 65 2.47 -14.94 4.63
C VAL A 65 1.60 -14.41 3.50
N PHE A 66 1.33 -13.11 3.47
CA PHE A 66 0.58 -12.44 2.41
C PHE A 66 1.20 -12.70 1.03
N MET A 67 2.52 -12.48 0.89
CA MET A 67 3.24 -12.70 -0.36
C MET A 67 3.24 -14.19 -0.78
N LEU A 68 3.32 -15.13 0.17
CA LEU A 68 3.36 -16.56 -0.11
C LEU A 68 1.99 -17.14 -0.46
N LYS A 69 0.90 -16.59 0.08
CA LYS A 69 -0.47 -17.03 -0.22
C LYS A 69 -0.86 -16.81 -1.67
N ARG A 70 -0.31 -15.79 -2.33
CA ARG A 70 -0.61 -15.41 -3.73
C ARG A 70 -2.11 -15.19 -3.97
N GLU A 71 -2.84 -14.77 -2.94
CA GLU A 71 -4.22 -14.35 -3.07
C GLU A 71 -4.25 -13.01 -3.82
N ILE A 72 -5.04 -12.94 -4.89
CA ILE A 72 -5.11 -11.76 -5.76
C ILE A 72 -6.56 -11.29 -5.80
N ASP A 73 -6.73 -9.98 -5.69
CA ASP A 73 -7.98 -9.26 -5.90
C ASP A 73 -7.73 -8.19 -6.97
N ILE A 74 -8.07 -8.56 -8.21
CA ILE A 74 -7.79 -7.74 -9.38
C ILE A 74 -8.75 -6.56 -9.41
N ASN A 75 -8.21 -5.35 -9.57
CA ASN A 75 -9.01 -4.18 -9.88
C ASN A 75 -9.60 -4.29 -11.30
N THR A 76 -10.92 -4.43 -11.40
CA THR A 76 -11.65 -4.52 -12.69
C THR A 76 -12.11 -3.16 -13.22
N CYS A 77 -11.75 -2.05 -12.57
CA CYS A 77 -12.07 -0.71 -13.03
C CYS A 77 -11.32 -0.43 -14.34
N PRO A 78 -12.01 -0.04 -15.44
CA PRO A 78 -11.36 0.27 -16.71
C PRO A 78 -10.40 1.47 -16.65
N LYS A 79 -10.56 2.33 -15.64
CA LYS A 79 -9.75 3.53 -15.42
C LYS A 79 -9.41 3.63 -13.92
N PRO A 80 -8.41 2.88 -13.43
CA PRO A 80 -8.02 2.92 -12.03
C PRO A 80 -7.44 4.29 -11.67
N ILE A 81 -7.61 4.70 -10.42
CA ILE A 81 -7.00 5.93 -9.90
C ILE A 81 -5.48 5.70 -9.79
N PRO A 82 -4.62 6.53 -10.39
CA PRO A 82 -3.17 6.41 -10.26
C PRO A 82 -2.74 6.51 -8.80
N VAL A 83 -1.71 5.79 -8.40
CA VAL A 83 -1.25 5.81 -6.99
C VAL A 83 -0.62 7.15 -6.62
N LEU A 84 0.28 7.65 -7.45
CA LEU A 84 0.94 8.93 -7.24
C LEU A 84 0.08 10.07 -7.80
N VAL A 85 0.04 11.19 -7.08
CA VAL A 85 -0.43 12.45 -7.66
C VAL A 85 0.50 12.79 -8.82
N GLU A 86 -0.05 13.12 -9.98
CA GLU A 86 0.77 13.62 -11.09
C GLU A 86 1.45 14.91 -10.62
N GLY A 87 2.77 14.86 -10.45
CA GLY A 87 3.59 16.06 -10.43
C GLY A 87 3.89 16.43 -11.87
N ASP A 88 3.81 17.72 -12.21
CA ASP A 88 4.35 18.23 -13.47
C ASP A 88 5.85 17.82 -13.53
N ASP A 89 6.23 17.05 -14.56
CA ASP A 89 7.62 16.78 -14.92
C ASP A 89 8.41 18.08 -15.18
#